data_AF-D0R8K9-F1
#
_entry.id   AF-D0R8K9-F1
#
_cell.length_a   1.000
_cell.length_b   1.000
_cell.length_c   1.000
_cell.angle_alpha   90.00
_cell.angle_beta   90.00
_cell.angle_gamma   90.00
#
_symmetry.space_group_name_H-M   'P 1'
#
loop_
_entity.id
_entity.type
_entity.pdbx_description
1 polymer ?
#
loop_
_entity_poly.entity_id
_entity_poly.type
_entity_poly.pdbx_seq_one_letter_code
_entity_poly.pdbx_strand_id
1 'polypeptide(L)'
;KILIVGCDPKADSTRLILHAKAQDTILSLAAEAGSVEDLELDDVMKIGYKNIRCVESGGPEPGVGCAGRGVITSINFLEENGAYDGVDYVSYDVLGDVVCGGFAMPIRENKAQEIYIVMSGEMMAMYAANNISKGILKYANSGGVRLGGLICNERKTDKELELAESLAAMLGTKLIHFVPRDNIVQHAEL
;
A
#
# COMPACT_ATOMS: atom_id res chain seq x y z
N LYS A 1 6.40 -13.79 -9.55
CA LYS A 1 6.07 -12.61 -10.37
C LYS A 1 5.27 -11.66 -9.48
N ILE A 2 5.74 -10.43 -9.31
CA ILE A 2 5.17 -9.49 -8.33
C ILE A 2 4.73 -8.24 -9.08
N LEU A 3 3.57 -7.71 -8.70
CA LEU A 3 3.09 -6.38 -9.07
C LEU A 3 2.97 -5.53 -7.81
N ILE A 4 3.54 -4.32 -7.85
CA ILE A 4 3.38 -3.30 -6.82
C ILE A 4 2.47 -2.21 -7.37
N VAL A 5 1.39 -1.93 -6.65
CA VAL A 5 0.45 -0.84 -6.93
C VAL A 5 0.56 0.17 -5.79
N GLY A 6 1.17 1.32 -6.05
CA GLY A 6 1.22 2.41 -5.09
C GLY A 6 -0.13 3.10 -4.97
N CYS A 7 -0.70 3.10 -3.78
CA CYS A 7 -1.99 3.71 -3.44
C CYS A 7 -1.83 4.86 -2.43
N ASP A 8 -0.60 5.30 -2.18
CA ASP A 8 -0.29 6.51 -1.41
C ASP A 8 -0.19 7.71 -2.37
N PRO A 9 -0.92 8.82 -2.12
CA PRO A 9 -0.83 10.02 -2.95
C PRO A 9 0.59 10.62 -3.04
N LYS A 10 1.53 10.22 -2.18
CA LYS A 10 2.94 10.61 -2.25
C LYS A 10 3.66 10.05 -3.49
N ALA A 11 3.15 8.97 -4.07
CA ALA A 11 3.60 8.38 -5.34
C ALA A 11 5.10 7.99 -5.40
N ASP A 12 5.66 7.50 -4.29
CA ASP A 12 7.06 7.04 -4.21
C ASP A 12 7.23 5.58 -3.79
N SER A 13 6.15 4.81 -3.77
CA SER A 13 6.06 3.39 -3.40
C SER A 13 6.99 2.48 -4.22
N THR A 14 7.25 2.87 -5.47
CA THR A 14 7.98 2.06 -6.48
C THR A 14 9.39 2.58 -6.77
N ARG A 15 9.81 3.71 -6.18
CA ARG A 15 11.07 4.40 -6.52
C ARG A 15 12.30 3.49 -6.42
N LEU A 16 12.36 2.67 -5.36
CA LEU A 16 13.49 1.80 -5.06
C LEU A 16 13.56 0.57 -5.98
N ILE A 17 12.44 0.17 -6.55
CA ILE A 17 12.38 -0.96 -7.49
C ILE A 17 12.79 -0.51 -8.88
N LEU A 18 12.44 0.73 -9.24
CA LEU A 18 12.71 1.32 -10.55
C LEU A 18 14.07 2.03 -10.65
N HIS A 19 14.76 2.24 -9.52
CA HIS A 19 15.99 3.05 -9.45
C HIS A 19 15.76 4.46 -10.05
N ALA A 20 14.59 5.02 -9.80
CA ALA A 20 14.15 6.30 -10.33
C ALA A 20 13.69 7.20 -9.18
N LYS A 21 13.66 8.52 -9.41
CA LYS A 21 13.17 9.48 -8.40
C LYS A 21 11.70 9.23 -8.07
N ALA A 22 10.90 9.05 -9.11
CA ALA A 22 9.50 8.67 -9.10
C ALA A 22 9.17 8.16 -10.52
N GLN A 23 8.03 7.51 -10.67
CA GLN A 23 7.43 7.29 -11.99
C GLN A 23 6.18 8.14 -12.14
N ASP A 24 5.77 8.41 -13.38
CA ASP A 24 4.50 9.05 -13.65
C ASP A 24 3.35 8.18 -13.14
N THR A 25 2.30 8.84 -12.67
CA THR A 25 1.15 8.17 -12.05
C THR A 25 0.05 7.93 -13.09
N ILE A 26 -0.82 6.95 -12.85
CA ILE A 26 -2.00 6.75 -13.71
C ILE A 26 -2.81 8.04 -13.82
N LEU A 27 -3.07 8.73 -12.70
CA LEU A 27 -3.86 9.95 -12.71
C LEU A 27 -3.18 11.11 -13.45
N SER A 28 -1.86 11.26 -13.35
CA SER A 28 -1.15 12.32 -14.07
C SER A 28 -1.14 12.05 -15.57
N LEU A 29 -0.88 10.80 -15.98
CA LEU A 29 -0.90 10.41 -17.38
C LEU A 29 -2.31 10.53 -17.98
N ALA A 30 -3.35 10.16 -17.22
CA ALA A 30 -4.73 10.31 -17.64
C ALA A 30 -5.11 11.79 -17.84
N ALA A 31 -4.60 12.69 -16.99
CA ALA A 31 -4.82 14.12 -17.14
C ALA A 31 -4.14 14.69 -18.40
N GLU A 32 -2.99 14.14 -18.80
CA GLU A 32 -2.28 14.53 -20.02
C GLU A 32 -2.92 13.94 -21.30
N ALA A 33 -3.37 12.68 -21.23
CA ALA A 33 -4.04 11.99 -22.34
C ALA A 33 -5.48 12.48 -22.55
N GLY A 34 -6.14 12.95 -21.49
CA GLY A 34 -7.51 13.47 -21.49
C GLY A 34 -8.44 12.66 -20.58
N SER A 35 -8.32 11.33 -20.62
CA SER A 35 -9.07 10.41 -19.75
C SER A 35 -8.26 9.16 -19.42
N VAL A 36 -8.73 8.35 -18.47
CA VAL A 36 -8.06 7.09 -18.12
C VAL A 36 -8.30 6.01 -19.18
N GLU A 37 -9.39 6.13 -19.93
CA GLU A 37 -9.79 5.28 -21.03
C GLU A 37 -8.90 5.43 -22.27
N ASP A 38 -8.13 6.54 -22.35
CA ASP A 38 -7.17 6.81 -23.42
C ASP A 38 -5.76 6.27 -23.13
N LEU A 39 -5.54 5.66 -21.96
CA LEU A 39 -4.26 5.08 -21.56
C LEU A 39 -4.16 3.61 -21.91
N GLU A 40 -2.96 3.16 -22.25
CA GLU A 40 -2.62 1.75 -22.39
C GLU A 40 -1.78 1.28 -21.19
N LEU A 41 -1.80 -0.03 -20.92
CA LEU A 41 -1.08 -0.58 -19.76
C LEU A 41 0.43 -0.27 -19.80
N ASP A 42 1.01 -0.27 -20.99
CA ASP A 42 2.44 -0.02 -21.22
C ASP A 42 2.85 1.45 -20.91
N ASP A 43 1.89 2.37 -20.95
CA ASP A 43 2.14 3.78 -20.61
C ASP A 43 2.46 3.90 -19.11
N VAL A 44 1.71 3.17 -18.28
CA VAL A 44 1.73 3.31 -16.81
C VAL A 44 2.58 2.26 -16.11
N MET A 45 2.75 1.07 -16.71
CA MET A 45 3.43 -0.04 -16.06
C MET A 45 4.92 -0.05 -16.40
N LYS A 46 5.75 0.10 -15.37
CA LYS A 46 7.20 -0.03 -15.50
C LYS A 46 7.69 -1.33 -14.88
N ILE A 47 8.77 -1.87 -15.44
CA ILE A 47 9.40 -3.10 -14.95
C ILE A 47 10.76 -2.75 -14.34
N GLY A 48 10.93 -3.06 -13.06
CA GLY A 48 12.14 -2.76 -12.31
C GLY A 48 12.94 -3.99 -11.90
N TYR A 49 13.63 -3.87 -10.77
CA TYR A 49 14.46 -4.92 -10.17
C TYR A 49 13.75 -6.28 -10.17
N LYS A 50 14.45 -7.32 -10.63
CA LYS A 50 13.94 -8.70 -10.71
C LYS A 50 12.60 -8.86 -11.44
N ASN A 51 12.34 -8.02 -12.45
CA ASN A 51 11.11 -8.02 -13.21
C ASN A 51 9.86 -7.77 -12.37
N ILE A 52 9.99 -7.02 -11.28
CA ILE A 52 8.85 -6.54 -10.50
C ILE A 52 8.13 -5.48 -11.34
N ARG A 53 6.82 -5.68 -11.55
CA ARG A 53 5.97 -4.70 -12.21
C ARG A 53 5.58 -3.62 -11.21
N CYS A 54 5.59 -2.37 -11.63
CA CYS A 54 5.38 -1.21 -10.79
C CYS A 54 4.39 -0.26 -11.45
N VAL A 55 3.44 0.23 -10.66
CA VAL A 55 2.47 1.26 -11.04
C VAL A 55 2.23 2.17 -9.83
N GLU A 56 2.08 3.48 -10.06
CA GLU A 56 1.61 4.43 -9.05
C GLU A 56 0.22 4.93 -9.43
N SER A 57 -0.73 4.88 -8.50
CA SER A 57 -2.06 5.49 -8.70
C SER A 57 -1.94 7.01 -8.84
N GLY A 58 -1.10 7.62 -8.01
CA GLY A 58 -1.10 9.06 -7.81
C GLY A 58 -2.29 9.54 -6.98
N GLY A 59 -2.35 10.85 -6.79
CA GLY A 59 -3.38 11.53 -6.03
C GLY A 59 -3.68 12.90 -6.61
N PRO A 60 -4.81 13.51 -6.22
CA PRO A 60 -5.14 14.86 -6.62
C PRO A 60 -4.14 15.86 -6.00
N GLU A 61 -4.09 17.07 -6.57
CA GLU A 61 -3.37 18.17 -5.94
C GLU A 61 -3.84 18.38 -4.48
N PRO A 62 -2.92 18.67 -3.55
CA PRO A 62 -3.25 18.92 -2.16
C PRO A 62 -4.37 19.94 -2.00
N GLY A 63 -5.50 19.51 -1.40
CA GLY A 63 -6.66 20.36 -1.15
C GLY A 63 -7.73 20.39 -2.26
N VAL A 64 -7.51 19.73 -3.40
CA VAL A 64 -8.40 19.83 -4.58
C VAL A 64 -9.29 18.59 -4.78
N GLY A 65 -8.88 17.41 -4.29
CA GLY A 65 -9.61 16.16 -4.55
C GLY A 65 -9.62 15.15 -3.40
N CYS A 66 -10.04 13.93 -3.72
CA CYS A 66 -10.01 12.78 -2.80
C CYS A 66 -8.98 11.77 -3.30
N ALA A 67 -7.88 11.58 -2.56
CA ALA A 67 -6.86 10.56 -2.88
C ALA A 67 -7.47 9.16 -3.05
N GLY A 68 -8.48 8.84 -2.24
CA GLY A 68 -9.22 7.59 -2.35
C GLY A 68 -9.94 7.38 -3.68
N ARG A 69 -10.33 8.44 -4.42
CA ARG A 69 -10.90 8.29 -5.77
C ARG A 69 -9.84 7.89 -6.79
N GLY A 70 -8.62 8.42 -6.66
CA GLY A 70 -7.50 8.05 -7.53
C GLY A 70 -7.16 6.56 -7.44
N VAL A 71 -7.15 6.04 -6.22
CA VAL A 71 -6.91 4.61 -5.97
C VAL A 71 -7.96 3.74 -6.65
N ILE A 72 -9.24 4.11 -6.55
CA ILE A 72 -10.35 3.37 -7.19
C ILE A 72 -10.17 3.37 -8.71
N THR A 73 -9.99 4.54 -9.32
CA THR A 73 -9.79 4.68 -10.77
C THR A 73 -8.62 3.84 -11.26
N SER A 74 -7.49 3.89 -10.55
CA SER A 74 -6.28 3.16 -10.91
C SER A 74 -6.46 1.65 -10.83
N ILE A 75 -7.12 1.14 -9.78
CA ILE A 75 -7.34 -0.29 -9.62
C ILE A 75 -8.28 -0.83 -10.70
N ASN A 76 -9.34 -0.09 -11.03
CA ASN A 76 -10.27 -0.47 -12.10
C ASN A 76 -9.58 -0.50 -13.45
N PHE A 77 -8.81 0.54 -13.78
CA PHE A 77 -8.00 0.59 -15.00
C PHE A 77 -7.07 -0.63 -15.12
N LEU A 78 -6.36 -0.97 -14.04
CA LEU A 78 -5.45 -2.13 -14.04
C LEU A 78 -6.19 -3.47 -14.22
N GLU A 79 -7.40 -3.59 -13.66
CA GLU A 79 -8.22 -4.78 -13.82
C GLU A 79 -8.72 -4.94 -15.26
N GLU A 80 -9.27 -3.87 -15.83
CA GLU A 80 -9.83 -3.85 -17.17
C GLU A 80 -8.77 -4.11 -18.25
N ASN A 81 -7.52 -3.68 -18.00
CA ASN A 81 -6.39 -3.87 -18.91
C ASN A 81 -5.55 -5.14 -18.63
N GLY A 82 -6.02 -6.06 -17.78
CA GLY A 82 -5.36 -7.36 -17.58
C GLY A 82 -4.02 -7.30 -16.84
N ALA A 83 -3.77 -6.27 -16.04
CA ALA A 83 -2.48 -6.07 -15.33
C ALA A 83 -2.12 -7.23 -14.38
N TYR A 84 -3.14 -7.91 -13.87
CA TYR A 84 -3.03 -8.98 -12.87
C TYR A 84 -2.72 -10.35 -13.49
N ASP A 85 -2.75 -10.48 -14.82
CA ASP A 85 -2.55 -11.76 -15.48
C ASP A 85 -1.12 -12.29 -15.31
N GLY A 86 -1.04 -13.54 -14.85
CA GLY A 86 0.21 -14.24 -14.61
C GLY A 86 1.05 -13.66 -13.46
N VAL A 87 0.45 -12.92 -12.54
CA VAL A 87 1.09 -12.40 -11.33
C VAL A 87 0.87 -13.38 -10.16
N ASP A 88 1.92 -13.66 -9.39
CA ASP A 88 1.83 -14.53 -8.20
C ASP A 88 1.43 -13.73 -6.94
N TYR A 89 1.89 -12.47 -6.85
CA TYR A 89 1.58 -11.56 -5.74
C TYR A 89 1.33 -10.14 -6.22
N VAL A 90 0.26 -9.52 -5.71
CA VAL A 90 -0.03 -8.10 -5.87
C VAL A 90 0.10 -7.42 -4.51
N SER A 91 0.98 -6.43 -4.41
CA SER A 91 1.17 -5.62 -3.21
C SER A 91 0.56 -4.24 -3.43
N TYR A 92 -0.43 -3.89 -2.62
CA TYR A 92 -1.00 -2.54 -2.58
C TYR A 92 -0.34 -1.78 -1.43
N ASP A 93 0.42 -0.72 -1.73
CA ASP A 93 1.00 0.17 -0.72
C ASP A 93 0.00 1.29 -0.41
N VAL A 94 -0.70 1.19 0.71
CA VAL A 94 -1.86 2.03 1.04
C VAL A 94 -1.57 2.92 2.23
N LEU A 95 -1.91 4.21 2.11
CA LEU A 95 -1.80 5.17 3.20
C LEU A 95 -2.62 4.75 4.44
N GLY A 96 -1.95 4.66 5.60
CA GLY A 96 -2.55 4.19 6.86
C GLY A 96 -3.15 5.26 7.77
N ASP A 97 -2.83 6.54 7.56
CA ASP A 97 -3.22 7.64 8.45
C ASP A 97 -4.73 7.93 8.42
N VAL A 98 -5.35 7.72 7.25
CA VAL A 98 -6.76 8.02 7.01
C VAL A 98 -7.46 6.77 6.48
N VAL A 99 -8.27 6.14 7.33
CA VAL A 99 -9.07 4.97 6.94
C VAL A 99 -10.42 5.42 6.37
N CYS A 100 -10.40 6.19 5.28
CA CYS A 100 -11.62 6.62 4.58
C CYS A 100 -12.07 5.57 3.55
N GLY A 101 -13.30 5.73 3.04
CA GLY A 101 -13.91 4.73 2.15
C GLY A 101 -13.14 4.42 0.86
N GLY A 102 -12.31 5.34 0.37
CA GLY A 102 -11.48 5.11 -0.82
C GLY A 102 -10.19 4.33 -0.54
N PHE A 103 -9.49 4.62 0.56
CA PHE A 103 -8.33 3.80 0.99
C PHE A 103 -8.76 2.41 1.47
N ALA A 104 -10.01 2.26 1.89
CA ALA A 104 -10.61 0.96 2.17
C ALA A 104 -11.03 0.20 0.90
N MET A 105 -10.92 0.75 -0.32
CA MET A 105 -11.39 0.07 -1.53
C MET A 105 -10.72 -1.29 -1.79
N PRO A 106 -9.38 -1.44 -1.69
CA PRO A 106 -8.76 -2.75 -1.87
C PRO A 106 -9.34 -3.83 -0.93
N ILE A 107 -9.73 -3.42 0.28
CA ILE A 107 -10.35 -4.27 1.30
C ILE A 107 -11.83 -4.51 0.95
N ARG A 108 -12.57 -3.44 0.67
CA ARG A 108 -14.02 -3.45 0.45
C ARG A 108 -14.41 -4.26 -0.77
N GLU A 109 -13.63 -4.16 -1.84
CA GLU A 109 -13.89 -4.83 -3.11
C GLU A 109 -13.11 -6.13 -3.26
N ASN A 110 -12.58 -6.65 -2.14
CA ASN A 110 -11.92 -7.94 -2.04
C ASN A 110 -10.73 -8.11 -3.01
N LYS A 111 -10.08 -7.00 -3.37
CA LYS A 111 -8.87 -6.97 -4.20
C LYS A 111 -7.63 -7.38 -3.41
N ALA A 112 -7.59 -7.04 -2.12
CA ALA A 112 -6.58 -7.47 -1.16
C ALA A 112 -7.22 -8.37 -0.10
N GLN A 113 -6.77 -9.63 -0.04
CA GLN A 113 -7.30 -10.63 0.91
C GLN A 113 -6.48 -10.74 2.19
N GLU A 114 -5.17 -10.49 2.11
CA GLU A 114 -4.26 -10.51 3.25
C GLU A 114 -3.73 -9.12 3.52
N ILE A 115 -3.94 -8.61 4.73
CA ILE A 115 -3.45 -7.30 5.14
C ILE A 115 -2.33 -7.45 6.15
N TYR A 116 -1.24 -6.74 5.89
CA TYR A 116 -0.12 -6.61 6.80
C TYR A 116 -0.02 -5.14 7.21
N ILE A 117 0.06 -4.88 8.52
CA ILE A 117 0.13 -3.51 9.04
C ILE A 117 1.56 -3.26 9.52
N VAL A 118 2.24 -2.29 8.89
CA VAL A 118 3.53 -1.79 9.37
C VAL A 118 3.27 -0.79 10.50
N MET A 119 3.92 -0.98 11.64
CA MET A 119 3.77 -0.14 12.83
C MET A 119 5.09 -0.03 13.60
N SER A 120 5.16 0.83 14.62
CA SER A 120 6.27 0.96 15.56
C SER A 120 5.72 0.95 17.00
N GLY A 121 6.60 0.93 18.00
CA GLY A 121 6.23 1.07 19.41
C GLY A 121 5.67 2.44 19.78
N GLU A 122 5.59 3.37 18.83
CA GLU A 122 5.02 4.70 19.06
C GLU A 122 3.50 4.62 19.20
N MET A 123 2.94 5.41 20.13
CA MET A 123 1.51 5.42 20.42
C MET A 123 0.65 5.67 19.17
N MET A 124 1.08 6.58 18.30
CA MET A 124 0.33 6.92 17.07
C MET A 124 0.31 5.75 16.08
N ALA A 125 1.42 5.02 15.94
CA ALA A 125 1.49 3.86 15.05
C ALA A 125 0.61 2.71 15.56
N MET A 126 0.62 2.44 16.87
CA MET A 126 -0.28 1.47 17.48
C MET A 126 -1.75 1.88 17.35
N TYR A 127 -2.06 3.17 17.53
CA TYR A 127 -3.41 3.69 17.36
C TYR A 127 -3.91 3.54 15.92
N ALA A 128 -3.07 3.87 14.92
CA ALA A 128 -3.38 3.66 13.51
C ALA A 128 -3.61 2.18 13.21
N ALA A 129 -2.73 1.28 13.67
CA ALA A 129 -2.87 -0.16 13.49
C ALA A 129 -4.20 -0.70 14.05
N ASN A 130 -4.61 -0.22 15.22
CA ASN A 130 -5.89 -0.59 15.82
C ASN A 130 -7.09 -0.07 14.99
N ASN A 131 -7.02 1.16 14.46
CA ASN A 131 -8.10 1.72 13.64
C ASN A 131 -8.21 1.04 12.27
N ILE A 132 -7.08 0.70 11.64
CA ILE A 132 -7.04 -0.11 10.42
C ILE A 132 -7.68 -1.47 10.72
N SER A 133 -7.31 -2.12 11.82
CA SER A 133 -7.88 -3.42 12.23
C SER A 133 -9.41 -3.38 12.41
N LYS A 134 -9.96 -2.30 12.95
CA LYS A 134 -11.43 -2.09 13.01
C LYS A 134 -12.05 -1.98 11.62
N GLY A 135 -11.38 -1.28 10.70
CA GLY A 135 -11.76 -1.19 9.29
C GLY A 135 -11.81 -2.57 8.64
N ILE A 136 -10.79 -3.39 8.87
CA ILE A 136 -10.72 -4.79 8.38
C ILE A 136 -11.90 -5.60 8.92
N LEU A 137 -12.14 -5.56 10.24
CA LEU A 137 -13.22 -6.32 10.88
C LEU A 137 -14.59 -6.02 10.26
N LYS A 138 -14.84 -4.75 9.88
CA LYS A 138 -16.08 -4.35 9.21
C LYS A 138 -16.31 -5.09 7.89
N TYR A 139 -15.25 -5.35 7.12
CA TYR A 139 -15.33 -6.01 5.81
C TYR A 139 -15.02 -7.52 5.88
N ALA A 140 -14.40 -8.00 6.96
CA ALA A 140 -14.07 -9.41 7.16
C ALA A 140 -15.32 -10.31 7.24
N ASN A 141 -16.46 -9.76 7.68
CA ASN A 141 -17.72 -10.50 7.76
C ASN A 141 -18.45 -10.62 6.41
N SER A 142 -18.26 -9.65 5.50
CA SER A 142 -18.89 -9.64 4.18
C SER A 142 -17.97 -10.15 3.07
N GLY A 143 -16.66 -10.23 3.32
CA GLY A 143 -15.64 -10.58 2.34
C GLY A 143 -14.58 -11.56 2.86
N GLY A 144 -13.64 -11.92 1.98
CA GLY A 144 -12.54 -12.84 2.29
C GLY A 144 -11.37 -12.21 3.05
N VAL A 145 -11.41 -10.90 3.30
CA VAL A 145 -10.25 -10.16 3.79
C VAL A 145 -9.91 -10.48 5.24
N ARG A 146 -8.62 -10.67 5.55
CA ARG A 146 -8.09 -11.01 6.87
C ARG A 146 -6.85 -10.19 7.22
N LEU A 147 -6.66 -9.96 8.51
CA LEU A 147 -5.42 -9.40 9.05
C LEU A 147 -4.37 -10.52 9.14
N GLY A 148 -3.40 -10.52 8.24
CA GLY A 148 -2.31 -11.49 8.17
C GLY A 148 -1.30 -11.35 9.31
N GLY A 149 -1.02 -10.10 9.71
CA GLY A 149 -0.21 -9.80 10.89
C GLY A 149 0.34 -8.39 10.95
N LEU A 150 1.06 -8.11 12.03
CA LEU A 150 1.78 -6.85 12.22
C LEU A 150 3.24 -7.01 11.80
N ILE A 151 3.83 -5.94 11.29
CA ILE A 151 5.27 -5.82 11.02
C ILE A 151 5.75 -4.63 11.83
N CYS A 152 6.63 -4.86 12.80
CA CYS A 152 7.20 -3.77 13.57
C CYS A 152 8.42 -3.20 12.85
N ASN A 153 8.42 -1.91 12.53
CA ASN A 153 9.55 -1.17 11.99
C ASN A 153 10.18 -0.35 13.11
N GLU A 154 11.28 -0.85 13.66
CA GLU A 154 11.90 -0.37 14.88
C GLU A 154 12.15 1.16 14.85
N ARG A 155 11.81 1.81 15.96
CA ARG A 155 12.14 3.22 16.27
C ARG A 155 13.14 3.36 17.41
N LYS A 156 13.64 2.24 17.93
CA LYS A 156 14.59 2.16 19.05
C LYS A 156 13.97 2.68 20.35
N THR A 157 12.71 2.32 20.59
CA THR A 157 12.04 2.58 21.87
C THR A 157 12.24 1.39 22.82
N ASP A 158 12.21 1.65 24.12
CA ASP A 158 12.38 0.59 25.11
C ASP A 158 11.24 -0.44 25.01
N LYS A 159 11.61 -1.73 24.98
CA LYS A 159 10.67 -2.87 24.92
C LYS A 159 9.74 -2.85 23.70
N GLU A 160 10.17 -2.26 22.60
CA GLU A 160 9.37 -2.14 21.37
C GLU A 160 8.86 -3.49 20.84
N LEU A 161 9.69 -4.53 20.90
CA LEU A 161 9.32 -5.90 20.51
C LEU A 161 8.19 -6.45 21.38
N GLU A 162 8.34 -6.40 22.72
CA GLU A 162 7.34 -6.91 23.67
C GLU A 162 5.98 -6.20 23.48
N LEU A 163 6.03 -4.89 23.21
CA LEU A 163 4.85 -4.07 22.97
C LEU A 163 4.15 -4.46 21.66
N ALA A 164 4.91 -4.65 20.58
CA ALA A 164 4.37 -5.05 19.28
C ALA A 164 3.77 -6.47 19.32
N GLU A 165 4.41 -7.42 20.01
CA GLU A 165 3.88 -8.77 20.23
C GLU A 165 2.58 -8.74 21.05
N SER A 166 2.55 -7.94 22.11
CA SER A 166 1.36 -7.78 22.95
C SER A 166 0.18 -7.20 22.15
N LEU A 167 0.41 -6.17 21.33
CA LEU A 167 -0.63 -5.60 20.49
C LEU A 167 -1.13 -6.61 19.45
N ALA A 168 -0.24 -7.36 18.80
CA ALA A 168 -0.62 -8.39 17.85
C ALA A 168 -1.53 -9.44 18.50
N ALA A 169 -1.17 -9.93 19.69
CA ALA A 169 -1.98 -10.88 20.44
C ALA A 169 -3.36 -10.31 20.82
N MET A 170 -3.42 -9.05 21.26
CA MET A 170 -4.69 -8.38 21.59
C MET A 170 -5.60 -8.21 20.37
N LEU A 171 -5.04 -8.00 19.18
CA LEU A 171 -5.78 -7.91 17.93
C LEU A 171 -6.15 -9.28 17.33
N GLY A 172 -5.76 -10.38 18.00
CA GLY A 172 -6.02 -11.74 17.51
C GLY A 172 -5.16 -12.12 16.29
N THR A 173 -3.97 -11.52 16.16
CA THR A 173 -3.02 -11.78 15.08
C THR A 173 -1.62 -12.07 15.63
N LYS A 174 -0.62 -12.10 14.75
CA LYS A 174 0.79 -12.34 15.08
C LYS A 174 1.67 -11.17 14.64
N LEU A 175 2.77 -10.96 15.37
CA LEU A 175 3.89 -10.18 14.88
C LEU A 175 4.65 -11.06 13.87
N ILE A 176 4.59 -10.71 12.59
CA ILE A 176 5.22 -11.46 11.50
C ILE A 176 6.73 -11.28 11.54
N HIS A 177 7.16 -10.03 11.76
CA HIS A 177 8.55 -9.68 11.75
C HIS A 177 8.81 -8.40 12.53
N PHE A 178 10.02 -8.31 13.09
CA PHE A 178 10.56 -7.12 13.71
C PHE A 178 11.74 -6.66 12.86
N VAL A 179 11.57 -5.54 12.15
CA VAL A 179 12.56 -4.96 11.24
C VAL A 179 13.46 -4.02 12.04
N PRO A 180 14.74 -4.34 12.24
CA PRO A 180 15.64 -3.50 13.01
C PRO A 180 15.99 -2.22 12.26
N ARG A 181 16.24 -1.14 13.01
CA ARG A 181 16.61 0.16 12.47
C ARG A 181 18.10 0.20 12.15
N ASP A 182 18.42 0.10 10.86
CA ASP A 182 19.79 0.12 10.34
C ASP A 182 19.98 1.24 9.29
N ASN A 183 21.10 1.94 9.38
CA ASN A 183 21.47 3.04 8.47
C ASN A 183 21.80 2.56 7.05
N ILE A 184 22.02 1.26 6.84
CA ILE A 184 22.16 0.67 5.50
C ILE A 184 20.96 1.00 4.61
N VAL A 185 19.75 1.14 5.20
CA VAL A 185 18.55 1.53 4.48
C VAL A 185 18.71 2.93 3.89
N GLN A 186 19.19 3.90 4.67
CA GLN A 186 19.43 5.26 4.16
C GLN A 186 20.51 5.26 3.07
N HIS A 187 21.58 4.47 3.22
CA HIS A 187 22.63 4.39 2.21
C HIS A 187 22.14 3.77 0.89
N ALA A 188 21.19 2.84 0.94
CA ALA A 188 20.61 2.21 -0.24
C ALA A 188 19.53 3.08 -0.92
N GLU A 189 18.90 3.99 -0.18
CA GLU A 189 17.83 4.85 -0.67
C GLU A 189 18.32 6.19 -1.28
N LEU A 190 19.61 6.50 -1.14
CA LEU A 190 20.29 7.65 -1.76
C LEU A 190 20.53 7.42 -3.25
#